data_AF-A0A2V9U211-F1
#
_entry.id   AF-A0A2V9U211-F1
#
_cell.length_a   1.000
_cell.length_b   1.000
_cell.length_c   1.000
_cell.angle_alpha   90.00
_cell.angle_beta   90.00
_cell.angle_gamma   90.00
#
_symmetry.space_group_name_H-M   'P 1'
#
loop_
_entity.id
_entity.type
_entity.pdbx_description
1 polymer ?
#
loop_
_entity_poly.entity_id
_entity_poly.type
_entity_poly.pdbx_seq_one_letter_code
_entity_poly.pdbx_strand_id
1 'polypeptide(L)'
;REHAWHFVPSYHRDIVKGVATYWLEFFEAVPELNVVYVPIGQGSGICSCVAVRNGLNLPTKIIGVVPEGAPAYALSFEAKRKIAAPVTTLLG
;
A
#
# COMPACT_ATOMS: atom_id res chain seq x y z
N ARG A 1 30.41 -16.46 7.05
CA ARG A 1 29.69 -17.26 6.04
C ARG A 1 28.26 -16.76 6.04
N GLU A 2 27.79 -16.13 4.96
CA GLU A 2 26.37 -15.77 4.84
C GLU A 2 25.51 -17.03 4.85
N HIS A 3 24.38 -17.02 5.55
CA HIS A 3 23.61 -18.22 5.89
C HIS A 3 22.72 -18.79 4.75
N ALA A 4 22.96 -18.43 3.48
CA ALA A 4 22.17 -18.88 2.31
C ALA A 4 20.64 -18.68 2.43
N TRP A 5 20.21 -17.65 3.16
CA TRP A 5 18.80 -17.33 3.34
C TRP A 5 18.20 -16.69 2.08
N HIS A 6 16.91 -16.96 1.86
CA HIS A 6 16.15 -16.30 0.80
C HIS A 6 15.59 -14.97 1.31
N PHE A 7 15.96 -13.87 0.66
CA PHE A 7 15.42 -12.55 0.98
C PHE A 7 14.01 -12.40 0.39
N VAL A 8 13.03 -12.03 1.23
CA VAL A 8 11.66 -11.74 0.82
C VAL A 8 11.42 -10.23 0.91
N PRO A 9 11.34 -9.49 -0.22
CA PRO A 9 11.05 -8.06 -0.20
C PRO A 9 9.66 -7.77 0.35
N SER A 10 9.44 -6.65 1.07
CA SER A 10 8.10 -6.32 1.60
C SER A 10 7.07 -6.05 0.49
N TYR A 11 7.51 -5.75 -0.73
CA TYR A 11 6.69 -5.72 -1.95
C TYR A 11 6.90 -6.97 -2.82
N HIS A 12 6.83 -8.16 -2.21
CA HIS A 12 6.85 -9.42 -2.95
C HIS A 12 5.45 -9.75 -3.49
N ARG A 13 5.37 -10.40 -4.66
CA ARG A 13 4.08 -10.76 -5.29
C ARG A 13 3.18 -11.57 -4.36
N ASP A 14 3.73 -12.51 -3.61
CA ASP A 14 2.93 -13.35 -2.70
C ASP A 14 2.50 -12.60 -1.43
N ILE A 15 3.26 -11.59 -0.99
CA ILE A 15 2.81 -10.67 0.06
C ILE A 15 1.63 -9.85 -0.46
N VAL A 16 1.70 -9.31 -1.68
CA VAL A 16 0.58 -8.57 -2.29
C VAL A 16 -0.67 -9.45 -2.39
N LYS A 17 -0.53 -10.71 -2.81
CA LYS A 17 -1.68 -11.65 -2.83
C LYS A 17 -2.25 -11.91 -1.44
N GLY A 18 -1.40 -12.13 -0.43
CA GLY A 18 -1.87 -12.34 0.94
C GLY A 18 -2.55 -11.10 1.52
N VAL A 19 -1.99 -9.92 1.30
CA VAL A 19 -2.60 -8.64 1.69
C VAL A 19 -3.93 -8.40 0.96
N ALA A 20 -4.07 -8.86 -0.29
CA ALA A 20 -5.32 -8.73 -1.03
C ALA A 20 -6.50 -9.48 -0.40
N THR A 21 -6.27 -10.54 0.40
CA THR A 21 -7.38 -11.32 0.98
C THR A 21 -8.19 -10.50 1.97
N TYR A 22 -7.53 -9.73 2.86
CA TYR A 22 -8.27 -8.90 3.80
C TYR A 22 -8.98 -7.73 3.10
N TRP A 23 -8.43 -7.24 1.97
CA TRP A 23 -9.12 -6.20 1.18
C TRP A 23 -10.37 -6.75 0.50
N LEU A 24 -10.32 -7.99 0.03
CA LEU A 24 -11.49 -8.67 -0.53
C LEU A 24 -12.59 -8.79 0.52
N GLU A 25 -12.26 -9.34 1.69
CA GLU A 25 -13.18 -9.45 2.81
C GLU A 25 -13.76 -8.09 3.23
N PHE A 26 -12.90 -7.06 3.30
CA PHE A 26 -13.32 -5.71 3.69
C PHE A 26 -14.30 -5.09 2.69
N PHE A 27 -14.04 -5.20 1.39
CA PHE A 27 -14.92 -4.66 0.36
C PHE A 27 -16.21 -5.45 0.18
N GLU A 28 -16.18 -6.77 0.39
CA GLU A 28 -17.39 -7.60 0.40
C GLU A 28 -18.28 -7.29 1.61
N ALA A 29 -17.67 -6.97 2.76
CA ALA A 29 -18.40 -6.58 3.96
C ALA A 29 -19.05 -5.19 3.88
N VAL A 30 -18.49 -4.27 3.08
CA VAL A 30 -18.98 -2.88 2.92
C VAL A 30 -18.95 -2.44 1.43
N PRO A 31 -19.84 -2.98 0.58
CA PRO A 31 -19.75 -2.79 -0.88
C PRO A 31 -20.06 -1.36 -1.34
N GLU A 32 -20.83 -0.59 -0.57
CA GLU A 32 -21.15 0.82 -0.83
C GLU A 32 -20.10 1.82 -0.32
N LEU A 33 -18.90 1.35 0.07
CA LEU A 33 -17.86 2.23 0.60
C LEU A 33 -17.43 3.27 -0.44
N ASN A 34 -17.63 4.54 -0.11
CA ASN A 34 -17.32 5.66 -1.00
C ASN A 34 -15.83 5.97 -1.05
N VAL A 35 -15.15 5.95 0.10
CA VAL A 35 -13.75 6.34 0.24
C VAL A 35 -13.06 5.42 1.25
N VAL A 36 -11.84 4.98 0.93
CA VAL A 36 -10.96 4.26 1.85
C VAL A 36 -9.61 4.96 1.95
N TYR A 37 -9.14 5.16 3.18
CA TYR A 37 -7.82 5.70 3.47
C TYR A 37 -6.86 4.54 3.73
N VAL A 38 -5.77 4.48 2.98
CA VAL A 38 -4.83 3.35 3.02
C VAL A 38 -3.44 3.84 3.41
N PRO A 39 -2.88 3.38 4.55
CA PRO A 39 -1.52 3.74 4.91
C PRO A 39 -0.52 3.16 3.90
N ILE A 40 0.49 3.95 3.55
CA ILE A 40 1.55 3.55 2.62
C ILE A 40 2.85 3.35 3.39
N GLY A 41 3.22 2.09 3.57
CA GLY A 41 4.58 1.65 3.90
C GLY A 41 5.38 1.41 2.62
N GLN A 42 5.77 0.16 2.33
CA GLN A 42 6.47 -0.19 1.08
C GLN A 42 5.54 -0.51 -0.12
N GLY A 43 4.24 -0.21 0.00
CA GLY A 43 3.28 -0.25 -1.11
C GLY A 43 2.42 -1.50 -1.23
N SER A 44 2.73 -2.61 -0.54
CA SER A 44 1.96 -3.87 -0.66
C SER A 44 0.49 -3.67 -0.26
N GLY A 45 0.24 -2.95 0.85
CA GLY A 45 -1.10 -2.56 1.31
C GLY A 45 -1.94 -1.86 0.23
N ILE A 46 -1.48 -0.71 -0.24
CA ILE A 46 -2.24 0.12 -1.19
C ILE A 46 -2.38 -0.52 -2.57
N CYS A 47 -1.34 -1.20 -3.07
CA CYS A 47 -1.44 -1.87 -4.37
C CYS A 47 -2.44 -3.04 -4.34
N SER A 48 -2.48 -3.79 -3.22
CA SER A 48 -3.48 -4.85 -3.03
C SER A 48 -4.90 -4.27 -2.95
N CYS A 49 -5.08 -3.17 -2.21
CA CYS A 49 -6.36 -2.46 -2.14
C CYS A 49 -6.86 -2.06 -3.53
N VAL A 50 -5.99 -1.44 -4.34
CA VAL A 50 -6.33 -1.02 -5.71
C VAL A 50 -6.67 -2.22 -6.59
N ALA A 51 -5.88 -3.30 -6.49
CA ALA A 51 -6.10 -4.50 -7.29
C ALA A 51 -7.47 -5.13 -7.01
N VAL A 52 -7.84 -5.29 -5.73
CA VAL A 52 -9.14 -5.85 -5.33
C VAL A 52 -10.28 -4.91 -5.73
N ARG A 53 -10.19 -3.62 -5.40
CA ARG A 53 -11.19 -2.60 -5.76
C ARG A 53 -11.48 -2.62 -7.27
N ASN A 54 -10.42 -2.67 -8.09
CA ASN A 54 -10.55 -2.75 -9.55
C ASN A 54 -11.13 -4.11 -10.00
N GLY A 55 -10.70 -5.22 -9.39
CA GLY A 55 -11.18 -6.56 -9.72
C GLY A 55 -12.67 -6.77 -9.43
N LEU A 56 -13.18 -6.12 -8.38
CA LEU A 56 -14.60 -6.09 -8.02
C LEU A 56 -15.39 -4.97 -8.73
N ASN A 57 -14.72 -4.15 -9.55
CA ASN A 57 -15.31 -3.00 -10.24
C ASN A 57 -16.05 -2.02 -9.30
N LEU A 58 -15.47 -1.75 -8.13
CA LEU A 58 -16.08 -0.85 -7.15
C LEU A 58 -15.81 0.63 -7.48
N PRO A 59 -16.77 1.54 -7.20
CA PRO A 59 -16.58 2.98 -7.39
C PRO A 59 -15.71 3.62 -6.30
N THR A 60 -15.31 2.86 -5.27
CA THR A 60 -14.58 3.36 -4.10
C THR A 60 -13.34 4.15 -4.48
N LYS A 61 -13.23 5.36 -3.93
CA LYS A 61 -12.03 6.20 -4.02
C LYS A 61 -10.99 5.74 -3.00
N ILE A 62 -9.75 5.54 -3.45
CA ILE A 62 -8.63 5.17 -2.58
C ILE A 62 -7.77 6.41 -2.34
N ILE A 63 -7.52 6.74 -1.07
CA ILE A 63 -6.65 7.84 -0.64
C ILE A 63 -5.46 7.25 0.09
N GLY A 64 -4.27 7.40 -0.48
CA GLY A 64 -3.02 7.02 0.17
C GLY A 64 -2.66 7.97 1.31
N VAL A 65 -2.23 7.42 2.45
CA VAL A 65 -1.82 8.20 3.63
C VAL A 65 -0.37 7.87 3.98
N VAL A 66 0.45 8.91 4.17
CA VAL A 66 1.83 8.81 4.64
C VAL A 66 2.06 9.75 5.82
N PRO A 67 3.03 9.47 6.71
CA PRO A 67 3.48 10.44 7.70
C PRO A 67 4.09 11.68 7.01
N GLU A 68 3.86 12.86 7.59
CA GLU A 68 4.50 14.11 7.13
C GLU A 68 6.03 14.00 7.12
N GLY A 69 6.59 13.37 8.17
CA GLY A 69 8.03 13.10 8.28
C GLY A 69 8.57 11.99 7.37
N ALA A 70 7.76 11.37 6.51
CA ALA A 70 8.20 10.35 5.55
C ALA A 70 7.49 10.52 4.19
N PRO A 71 7.68 11.66 3.49
CA PRO A 71 6.79 12.09 2.40
C PRO A 71 7.11 11.46 1.04
N ALA A 72 8.07 10.53 0.95
CA ALA A 72 8.63 10.03 -0.31
C ALA A 72 7.57 9.57 -1.32
N TYR A 73 6.54 8.83 -0.87
CA TYR A 73 5.47 8.36 -1.76
C TYR A 73 4.53 9.47 -2.20
N ALA A 74 4.18 10.43 -1.33
CA ALA A 74 3.34 11.56 -1.70
C ALA A 74 4.02 12.41 -2.79
N LEU A 75 5.29 12.77 -2.56
CA LEU A 75 6.10 13.52 -3.54
C LEU A 75 6.27 12.74 -4.85
N SER A 76 6.53 11.43 -4.76
CA SER A 76 6.70 10.59 -5.95
C SER A 76 5.41 10.49 -6.78
N PHE A 77 4.26 10.38 -6.11
CA PHE A 77 2.96 10.28 -6.75
C PHE A 77 2.60 11.57 -7.49
N GLU A 78 2.78 12.72 -6.84
CA GLU A 78 2.54 14.04 -7.43
C GLU A 78 3.47 14.30 -8.63
N ALA A 79 4.76 14.00 -8.48
CA ALA A 79 5.75 14.22 -9.53
C ALA A 79 5.73 13.15 -10.64
N LYS A 80 4.92 12.09 -10.52
CA LYS A 80 4.85 10.94 -11.44
C LYS A 80 6.21 10.27 -11.71
N ARG A 81 7.12 10.32 -10.74
CA ARG A 81 8.45 9.69 -10.79
C ARG A 81 8.93 9.39 -9.38
N LYS A 82 9.83 8.42 -9.23
CA LYS A 82 10.41 8.09 -7.92
C LYS A 82 11.23 9.27 -7.39
N ILE A 83 10.91 9.70 -6.17
CA ILE A 83 11.62 10.72 -5.41
C ILE A 83 12.02 10.12 -4.07
N ALA A 84 13.32 10.14 -3.77
CA ALA A 84 13.81 9.88 -2.44
C ALA A 84 13.58 11.12 -1.57
N ALA A 85 13.16 10.92 -0.32
CA ALA A 85 13.00 11.98 0.65
C ALA A 85 13.57 11.53 2.01
N PRO A 86 14.08 12.45 2.83
CA PRO A 86 14.48 12.14 4.20
C PRO A 86 13.32 11.57 5.02
N VAL A 87 13.64 10.73 6.00
CA VAL A 87 12.69 10.25 7.01
C VAL A 87 13.06 10.88 8.35
N THR A 88 12.13 11.63 8.93
CA THR A 88 12.23 12.25 10.26
C THR A 88 11.20 11.68 11.24
N THR A 89 10.30 10.80 10.77
CA THR A 89 9.37 10.08 11.64
C THR A 89 10.14 9.19 12.61
N LEU A 90 9.87 9.37 13.92
CA LEU A 90 10.41 8.54 14.99
C LEU A 90 9.31 7.61 15.51
N LEU A 91 9.66 6.36 15.81
CA LEU A 91 8.81 5.49 16.61
C LEU A 91 9.06 5.87 18.07
N GLY A 92 8.00 6.29 18.77
CA GLY A 92 8.03 6.60 20.20
C GLY A 92 8.15 5.36 21.06
#